data_AF-A0A379ADY4-F1
#
_entry.id   AF-A0A379ADY4-F1
#
_cell.length_a   1.000
_cell.length_b   1.000
_cell.length_c   1.000
_cell.angle_alpha   90.00
_cell.angle_beta   90.00
_cell.angle_gamma   90.00
#
_symmetry.space_group_name_H-M   'P 1'
#
loop_
_entity.id
_entity.type
_entity.pdbx_description
1 polymer ?
#
loop_
_entity_poly.entity_id
_entity_poly.type
_entity_poly.pdbx_seq_one_letter_code
_entity_poly.pdbx_strand_id
1 'polypeptide(L)'
;MTSQARGKAGLIAAAQVDQGAESVRQALGQLAAQGINYVVTDVLHQEHLLTLGRSTERSAAGHRRFRAGHPVLARQWAAAQSDAKAEQAGRPQGDRAVVLSGSCSQMTNRQVAAYRQLAPACEVETERCLDDAGGLCPAVYATGWKRTAIRRWHPAVCHR
;
A
#
# COMPACT_ATOMS: atom_id res chain seq x y z
N MET A 1 -18.05 -0.40 -9.37
CA MET A 1 -17.43 -1.14 -10.51
C MET A 1 -18.24 -0.94 -11.78
N THR A 2 -19.53 -1.26 -11.79
CA THR A 2 -20.39 -1.20 -12.99
C THR A 2 -20.58 0.23 -13.56
N SER A 3 -20.47 1.28 -12.73
CA SER A 3 -20.53 2.68 -13.17
C SER A 3 -19.24 3.22 -13.80
N GLN A 4 -18.13 2.49 -13.67
CA GLN A 4 -16.80 2.92 -14.13
C GLN A 4 -16.14 1.91 -15.08
N ALA A 5 -16.87 0.85 -15.48
CA ALA A 5 -16.36 -0.22 -16.33
C ALA A 5 -17.39 -0.61 -17.40
N ARG A 6 -16.92 -1.13 -18.53
CA ARG A 6 -17.77 -1.58 -19.65
C ARG A 6 -18.31 -3.01 -19.47
N GLY A 7 -17.74 -3.78 -18.55
CA GLY A 7 -18.11 -5.18 -18.30
C GLY A 7 -19.08 -5.36 -17.12
N LYS A 8 -19.65 -6.56 -17.02
CA LYS A 8 -20.58 -6.93 -15.93
C LYS A 8 -19.82 -7.34 -14.67
N ALA A 9 -20.38 -7.03 -13.50
CA ALA A 9 -19.86 -7.43 -12.20
C ALA A 9 -20.76 -8.48 -11.54
N GLY A 10 -20.14 -9.47 -10.89
CA GLY A 10 -20.80 -10.50 -10.08
C GLY A 10 -20.18 -10.59 -8.68
N LEU A 11 -20.74 -11.46 -7.84
CA LEU A 11 -20.35 -11.65 -6.44
C LEU A 11 -20.12 -13.13 -6.15
N ILE A 12 -19.08 -13.44 -5.38
CA ILE A 12 -18.91 -14.70 -4.66
C ILE A 12 -19.00 -14.37 -3.17
N ALA A 13 -20.09 -14.80 -2.54
CA ALA A 13 -20.38 -14.51 -1.15
C ALA A 13 -19.49 -15.32 -0.19
N ALA A 14 -19.37 -14.85 1.06
CA ALA A 14 -18.53 -15.47 2.09
C ALA A 14 -18.78 -16.99 2.24
N ALA A 15 -20.05 -17.39 2.31
CA ALA A 15 -20.45 -18.79 2.45
C ALA A 15 -19.98 -19.71 1.29
N GLN A 16 -19.75 -19.14 0.10
CA GLN A 16 -19.18 -19.86 -1.03
C GLN A 16 -17.65 -19.95 -0.92
N VAL A 17 -17.01 -18.92 -0.38
CA VAL A 17 -15.57 -18.93 -0.07
C VAL A 17 -15.27 -19.94 1.05
N ASP A 18 -16.15 -20.06 2.05
CA ASP A 18 -16.02 -21.01 3.16
C ASP A 18 -15.99 -22.48 2.70
N GLN A 19 -16.60 -22.79 1.55
CA GLN A 19 -16.58 -24.12 0.95
C GLN A 19 -15.23 -24.48 0.31
N GLY A 20 -14.28 -23.54 0.27
CA GLY A 20 -12.92 -23.78 -0.17
C GLY A 20 -12.63 -23.43 -1.64
N ALA A 21 -11.39 -23.65 -2.03
CA ALA A 21 -10.82 -23.11 -3.27
C ALA A 21 -11.46 -23.68 -4.54
N GLU A 22 -11.93 -24.93 -4.51
CA GLU A 22 -12.62 -25.55 -5.64
C GLU A 22 -14.00 -24.96 -5.88
N SER A 23 -14.78 -24.72 -4.80
CA SER A 23 -16.08 -24.05 -4.90
C SER A 23 -15.92 -22.65 -5.51
N VAL A 24 -14.87 -21.91 -5.11
CA VAL A 24 -14.54 -20.62 -5.72
C VAL A 24 -14.18 -20.76 -7.20
N ARG A 25 -13.36 -21.75 -7.59
CA ARG A 25 -13.01 -22.00 -9.02
C ARG A 25 -14.25 -22.30 -9.86
N GLN A 26 -15.14 -23.16 -9.35
CA GLN A 26 -16.39 -23.50 -10.02
C GLN A 26 -17.29 -22.27 -10.17
N ALA A 27 -17.45 -21.48 -9.12
CA ALA A 27 -18.25 -20.25 -9.15
C ALA A 27 -17.67 -19.23 -10.15
N LEU A 28 -16.35 -19.06 -10.20
CA LEU A 28 -15.69 -18.23 -11.20
C LEU A 28 -15.96 -18.71 -12.63
N GLY A 29 -15.91 -20.03 -12.87
CA GLY A 29 -16.25 -20.63 -14.16
C GLY A 29 -17.71 -20.38 -14.58
N GLN A 30 -18.65 -20.54 -13.64
CA GLN A 30 -20.07 -20.28 -13.87
C GLN A 30 -20.33 -18.81 -14.19
N LEU A 31 -19.75 -17.89 -13.44
CA LEU A 31 -19.87 -16.44 -13.67
C LEU A 31 -19.24 -16.05 -15.01
N ALA A 32 -18.09 -16.64 -15.37
CA ALA A 32 -17.47 -16.41 -16.68
C ALA A 32 -18.37 -16.88 -17.83
N ALA A 33 -19.02 -18.04 -17.69
CA ALA A 33 -19.98 -18.55 -18.68
C ALA A 33 -21.22 -17.64 -18.83
N GLN A 34 -21.59 -16.92 -17.77
CA GLN A 34 -22.66 -15.91 -17.78
C GLN A 34 -22.22 -14.55 -18.35
N GLY A 35 -20.97 -14.45 -18.82
CA GLY A 35 -20.42 -13.20 -19.37
C GLY A 35 -20.07 -12.16 -18.30
N ILE A 36 -19.86 -12.57 -17.04
CA ILE A 36 -19.38 -11.68 -15.98
C ILE A 36 -17.87 -11.45 -16.15
N ASN A 37 -17.46 -10.18 -16.12
CA ASN A 37 -16.08 -9.77 -16.36
C ASN A 37 -15.32 -9.46 -15.06
N TYR A 38 -16.03 -9.07 -14.01
CA TYR A 38 -15.48 -8.69 -12.72
C TYR A 38 -16.22 -9.44 -11.63
N VAL A 39 -15.50 -10.00 -10.66
CA VAL A 39 -16.10 -10.72 -9.54
C VAL A 39 -15.60 -10.11 -8.26
N VAL A 40 -16.53 -9.61 -7.45
CA VAL A 40 -16.28 -9.19 -6.07
C VAL A 40 -16.38 -10.44 -5.19
N THR A 41 -15.50 -10.57 -4.20
CA THR A 41 -15.47 -11.69 -3.28
C THR A 41 -15.53 -11.19 -1.84
N ASP A 42 -16.38 -11.77 -1.01
CA ASP A 42 -16.40 -11.40 0.41
C ASP A 42 -15.19 -11.96 1.16
N VAL A 43 -14.58 -11.13 1.99
CA VAL A 43 -13.44 -11.50 2.84
C VAL A 43 -13.73 -11.01 4.25
N LEU A 44 -14.07 -11.94 5.15
CA LEU A 44 -14.41 -11.63 6.55
C LEU A 44 -13.24 -11.92 7.50
N HIS A 45 -12.36 -12.86 7.13
CA HIS A 45 -11.17 -13.22 7.90
C HIS A 45 -10.04 -13.69 7.00
N GLN A 46 -8.85 -13.84 7.58
CA GLN A 46 -7.61 -14.18 6.86
C GLN A 46 -7.74 -15.50 6.06
N GLU A 47 -8.47 -16.50 6.56
CA GLU A 47 -8.65 -17.78 5.85
C GLU A 47 -9.33 -17.63 4.48
N HIS A 48 -10.25 -16.67 4.32
CA HIS A 48 -10.85 -16.40 3.01
C HIS A 48 -9.79 -15.99 2.00
N LEU A 49 -8.83 -15.16 2.42
CA LEU A 49 -7.75 -14.74 1.56
C LEU A 49 -6.86 -15.91 1.11
N LEU A 50 -6.58 -16.85 2.01
CA LEU A 50 -5.81 -18.06 1.69
C LEU A 50 -6.57 -18.96 0.71
N THR A 51 -7.88 -19.10 0.91
CA THR A 51 -8.75 -19.83 -0.01
C THR A 51 -8.81 -19.19 -1.41
N LEU A 52 -8.96 -17.86 -1.49
CA LEU A 52 -8.94 -17.12 -2.74
C LEU A 52 -7.56 -17.17 -3.43
N GLY A 53 -6.47 -17.17 -2.66
CA GLY A 53 -5.12 -17.41 -3.17
C GLY A 53 -5.03 -18.77 -3.85
N ARG A 54 -5.40 -19.85 -3.13
CA ARG A 54 -5.40 -21.23 -3.66
C ARG A 54 -6.32 -21.42 -4.85
N SER A 55 -7.44 -20.71 -4.94
CA SER A 55 -8.35 -20.79 -6.08
C SER A 55 -7.80 -20.12 -7.34
N THR A 56 -6.81 -19.24 -7.19
CA THR A 56 -6.18 -18.48 -8.30
C THR A 56 -4.74 -18.89 -8.57
N GLU A 57 -4.22 -19.89 -7.83
CA GLU A 57 -2.93 -20.52 -8.10
C GLU A 57 -2.87 -21.11 -9.52
N ARG A 58 -1.69 -21.03 -10.12
CA ARG A 58 -1.47 -21.37 -11.52
C ARG A 58 -1.55 -22.89 -11.71
N SER A 59 -2.65 -23.39 -12.27
CA SER A 59 -2.69 -24.74 -12.82
C SER A 59 -1.68 -24.84 -13.97
N ALA A 60 -0.91 -25.94 -14.04
CA ALA A 60 0.08 -26.19 -15.09
C ALA A 60 -0.49 -26.14 -16.53
N ALA A 61 -1.82 -26.17 -16.68
CA ALA A 61 -2.55 -26.21 -17.95
C ALA A 61 -2.81 -24.84 -18.63
N GLY A 62 -2.12 -23.76 -18.24
CA GLY A 62 -2.07 -22.53 -19.05
C GLY A 62 -3.39 -21.76 -19.24
N HIS A 63 -4.43 -22.02 -18.45
CA HIS A 63 -5.70 -21.30 -18.57
C HIS A 63 -5.65 -19.90 -17.92
N ARG A 64 -6.42 -18.99 -18.55
CA ARG A 64 -6.46 -17.53 -18.41
C ARG A 64 -6.37 -17.04 -16.96
N ARG A 65 -5.45 -16.08 -16.74
CA ARG A 65 -5.18 -15.46 -15.44
C ARG A 65 -6.44 -14.75 -14.90
N PHE A 66 -6.92 -15.15 -13.73
CA PHE A 66 -7.62 -14.23 -12.85
C PHE A 66 -6.55 -13.44 -12.08
N ARG A 67 -6.31 -12.19 -12.48
CA ARG A 67 -5.37 -11.31 -11.78
C ARG A 67 -6.03 -10.83 -10.49
N ALA A 68 -6.07 -11.68 -9.47
CA ALA A 68 -6.42 -11.25 -8.13
C ALA A 68 -5.36 -10.24 -7.69
N GLY A 69 -5.75 -9.00 -7.43
CA GLY A 69 -4.89 -7.95 -6.88
C GLY A 69 -4.57 -8.18 -5.40
N HIS A 70 -4.36 -9.43 -4.98
CA HIS A 70 -4.34 -9.80 -3.57
C HIS A 70 -2.91 -9.93 -3.03
N PRO A 71 -2.57 -9.22 -1.93
CA PRO A 71 -1.29 -9.41 -1.22
C PRO A 71 -1.12 -10.81 -0.62
N VAL A 72 -2.15 -11.65 -0.62
CA VAL A 72 -2.06 -13.04 -0.15
C VAL A 72 -1.42 -13.98 -1.17
N LEU A 73 -1.48 -13.65 -2.48
CA LEU A 73 -0.63 -14.32 -3.46
C LEU A 73 0.85 -14.08 -3.17
N ALA A 74 1.20 -12.88 -2.67
CA ALA A 74 2.57 -12.59 -2.26
C ALA A 74 2.99 -13.44 -1.04
N ARG A 75 2.10 -13.72 -0.08
CA ARG A 75 2.40 -14.61 1.05
C ARG A 75 2.51 -16.09 0.64
N GLN A 76 1.68 -16.56 -0.28
CA GLN A 76 1.76 -17.93 -0.79
C GLN A 76 3.01 -18.15 -1.66
N TRP A 77 3.43 -17.15 -2.43
CA TRP A 77 4.72 -17.17 -3.14
C TRP A 77 5.92 -16.93 -2.24
N ALA A 78 5.73 -16.27 -1.08
CA ALA A 78 6.72 -16.11 -0.02
C ALA A 78 6.87 -17.36 0.86
N ALA A 79 6.54 -18.55 0.35
CA ALA A 79 7.08 -19.81 0.91
C ALA A 79 8.63 -19.81 0.96
N ALA A 80 9.29 -18.84 0.29
CA ALA A 80 10.63 -18.42 0.63
C ALA A 80 10.61 -17.64 1.97
N GLN A 81 10.97 -18.36 3.04
CA GLN A 81 11.46 -17.90 4.34
C GLN A 81 11.85 -16.41 4.41
N SER A 82 11.59 -15.73 5.54
CA SER A 82 12.05 -14.36 5.79
C SER A 82 13.52 -14.23 5.38
N ASP A 83 13.77 -13.58 4.25
CA ASP A 83 15.12 -13.45 3.74
C ASP A 83 15.78 -12.31 4.52
N ALA A 84 16.40 -12.67 5.64
CA ALA A 84 17.10 -11.73 6.51
C ALA A 84 18.14 -10.92 5.75
N LYS A 85 18.70 -11.44 4.64
CA LYS A 85 19.61 -10.69 3.77
C LYS A 85 18.85 -9.65 2.96
N ALA A 86 17.67 -9.98 2.42
CA ALA A 86 16.81 -9.01 1.74
C ALA A 86 16.32 -7.90 2.70
N GLU A 87 15.93 -8.26 3.93
CA GLU A 87 15.56 -7.28 4.96
C GLU A 87 16.73 -6.37 5.35
N GLN A 88 17.94 -6.92 5.47
CA GLN A 88 19.15 -6.12 5.73
C GLN A 88 19.48 -5.21 4.55
N ALA A 89 19.37 -5.69 3.31
CA ALA A 89 19.59 -4.89 2.10
C ALA A 89 18.57 -3.75 1.96
N GLY A 90 17.33 -3.93 2.42
CA GLY A 90 16.28 -2.92 2.39
C GLY A 90 16.38 -1.85 3.49
N ARG A 91 17.33 -1.96 4.43
CA ARG A 91 17.48 -0.95 5.48
C ARG A 91 17.95 0.39 4.91
N PRO A 92 17.38 1.52 5.38
CA PRO A 92 17.81 2.84 4.94
C PRO A 92 19.30 3.05 5.22
N GLN A 93 20.00 3.61 4.24
CA GLN A 93 21.43 3.91 4.29
C GLN A 93 21.65 5.42 4.47
N GLY A 94 22.78 5.80 5.04
CA GLY A 94 23.19 7.20 5.22
C GLY A 94 22.80 7.82 6.58
N ASP A 95 23.32 9.04 6.81
CA ASP A 95 23.24 9.73 8.11
C ASP A 95 22.22 10.88 8.16
N ARG A 96 21.53 11.14 7.05
CA ARG A 96 20.54 12.22 6.91
C ARG A 96 19.27 11.66 6.30
N ALA A 97 18.13 12.09 6.84
CA ALA A 97 16.82 11.68 6.37
C ALA A 97 15.86 12.87 6.47
N VAL A 98 14.96 12.99 5.49
CA VAL A 98 13.89 13.99 5.46
C VAL A 98 12.54 13.28 5.53
N VAL A 99 11.57 13.89 6.22
CA VAL A 99 10.18 13.41 6.27
C VAL A 99 9.32 14.29 5.37
N LEU A 100 8.67 13.69 4.36
CA LEU A 100 7.71 14.36 3.47
C LEU A 100 6.30 13.84 3.80
N SER A 101 5.41 14.74 4.22
CA SER A 101 4.04 14.39 4.60
C SER A 101 3.02 15.14 3.75
N GLY A 102 2.41 14.44 2.79
CA GLY A 102 1.34 14.99 1.93
C GLY A 102 -0.06 14.44 2.21
N SER A 103 -0.21 13.51 3.16
CA SER A 103 -1.52 12.93 3.49
C SER A 103 -2.29 13.84 4.45
N CYS A 104 -3.58 14.06 4.17
CA CYS A 104 -4.50 14.85 4.99
C CYS A 104 -5.33 14.00 5.97
N SER A 105 -4.96 12.73 6.22
CA SER A 105 -5.70 11.86 7.13
C SER A 105 -5.60 12.34 8.58
N GLN A 106 -6.60 12.00 9.41
CA GLN A 106 -6.56 12.30 10.85
C GLN A 106 -5.31 11.72 11.53
N MET A 107 -4.88 10.52 11.15
CA MET A 107 -3.69 9.90 11.72
C MET A 107 -2.43 10.66 11.31
N THR A 108 -2.31 11.03 10.04
CA THR A 108 -1.17 11.82 9.54
C THR A 108 -1.07 13.16 10.25
N ASN A 109 -2.19 13.85 10.46
CA ASN A 109 -2.21 15.13 11.18
C ASN A 109 -1.71 14.98 12.63
N ARG A 110 -2.06 13.89 13.32
CA ARG A 110 -1.53 13.60 14.67
C ARG A 110 -0.03 13.31 14.64
N GLN A 111 0.44 12.54 13.66
CA GLN A 111 1.87 12.23 13.48
C GLN A 111 2.68 13.50 13.19
N VAL A 112 2.19 14.37 12.30
CA VAL A 112 2.82 15.66 12.01
C VAL A 112 2.84 16.53 13.26
N ALA A 113 1.70 16.69 13.96
CA ALA A 113 1.62 17.48 15.18
C ALA A 113 2.63 17.02 16.26
N ALA A 114 2.75 15.69 16.45
CA ALA A 114 3.72 15.12 17.38
C ALA A 114 5.17 15.34 16.91
N TYR A 115 5.46 15.12 15.63
CA TYR A 115 6.83 15.19 15.11
C TYR A 115 7.36 16.63 15.00
N ARG A 116 6.49 17.62 14.76
CA ARG A 116 6.83 19.06 14.77
C ARG A 116 7.41 19.53 16.10
N GLN A 117 7.14 18.84 17.20
CA GLN A 117 7.72 19.14 18.51
C GLN A 117 9.16 18.62 18.65
N LEU A 118 9.56 17.67 17.83
CA LEU A 118 10.85 16.96 17.91
C LEU A 118 11.87 17.45 16.88
N ALA A 119 11.41 18.00 15.76
CA ALA A 119 12.24 18.43 14.65
C ALA A 119 11.65 19.67 13.95
N PRO A 120 12.48 20.51 13.30
CA PRO A 120 12.04 21.59 12.43
C PRO A 120 11.09 21.06 11.37
N ALA A 121 10.04 21.85 11.12
CA ALA A 121 9.05 21.56 10.12
C ALA A 121 8.69 22.84 9.38
N CYS A 122 8.43 22.68 8.09
CA CYS A 122 7.94 23.72 7.22
C CYS A 122 6.69 23.20 6.54
N GLU A 123 5.68 24.07 6.46
CA GLU A 123 4.41 23.77 5.84
C GLU A 123 4.45 24.17 4.37
N VAL A 124 3.85 23.34 3.51
CA VAL A 124 3.76 23.64 2.08
C VAL A 124 2.53 24.49 1.86
N GLU A 125 2.73 25.72 1.38
CA GLU A 125 1.65 26.63 1.01
C GLU A 125 1.27 26.41 -0.45
N THR A 126 0.03 25.98 -0.68
CA THR A 126 -0.47 25.60 -2.01
C THR A 126 -0.46 26.75 -3.00
N GLU A 127 -0.82 27.95 -2.55
CA GLU A 127 -0.88 29.18 -3.32
C GLU A 127 0.50 29.51 -3.92
N ARG A 128 1.55 29.40 -3.10
CA ARG A 128 2.94 29.65 -3.54
C ARG A 128 3.41 28.64 -4.58
N CYS A 129 2.97 27.39 -4.48
CA CYS A 129 3.31 26.36 -5.46
C CYS A 129 2.60 26.56 -6.81
N LEU A 130 1.49 27.30 -6.84
CA LEU A 130 0.75 27.62 -8.06
C LEU A 130 1.31 28.87 -8.75
N ASP A 131 1.71 29.87 -7.95
CA ASP A 131 2.18 31.17 -8.45
C ASP A 131 3.65 31.17 -8.89
N ASP A 132 4.47 30.26 -8.35
CA ASP A 132 5.88 30.13 -8.71
C ASP A 132 6.28 28.65 -8.84
N ALA A 133 6.51 28.21 -10.09
CA ALA A 133 6.96 26.85 -10.39
C ALA A 133 8.35 26.53 -9.81
N GLY A 134 9.15 27.54 -9.46
CA GLY A 134 10.39 27.43 -8.68
C GLY A 134 10.20 27.69 -7.18
N GLY A 135 9.01 28.14 -6.77
CA GLY A 135 8.62 28.58 -5.43
C GLY A 135 8.15 27.45 -4.52
N LEU A 136 8.55 26.20 -4.81
CA LEU A 136 8.71 25.21 -3.76
C LEU A 136 9.66 25.83 -2.74
N CYS A 137 9.15 26.16 -1.56
CA CYS A 137 9.98 26.59 -0.44
C CYS A 137 11.18 25.62 -0.35
N PRO A 138 12.45 26.09 -0.37
CA PRO A 138 13.59 25.17 -0.29
C PRO A 138 13.62 24.33 0.99
N ALA A 139 12.69 24.54 1.92
CA ALA A 139 12.66 23.92 3.22
C ALA A 139 11.66 22.76 3.27
N VAL A 140 12.08 21.58 2.85
CA VAL A 140 11.79 20.41 3.68
C VAL A 140 13.13 19.84 4.10
N TYR A 141 13.67 20.37 5.21
CA TYR A 141 14.85 19.84 5.85
C TYR A 141 14.49 19.42 7.27
N ALA A 142 14.18 18.14 7.46
CA ALA A 142 14.62 17.50 8.69
C ALA A 142 16.12 17.21 8.47
N THR A 143 17.01 18.09 8.91
CA THR A 143 18.42 17.71 9.04
C THR A 143 18.62 17.15 10.43
N GLY A 144 18.77 15.82 10.52
CA GLY A 144 19.36 15.19 11.71
C GLY A 144 18.52 14.11 12.35
N TRP A 145 18.32 12.99 11.65
CA TRP A 145 18.21 11.71 12.35
C TRP A 145 19.61 11.10 12.44
N LYS A 146 20.40 11.52 13.44
CA LYS A 146 21.61 10.79 13.82
C LYS A 146 21.18 9.56 14.61
N ARG A 147 21.71 8.39 14.23
CA ARG A 147 21.46 7.09 14.87
C ARG A 147 21.86 7.02 16.36
N THR A 148 22.43 8.10 16.91
CA THR A 148 22.90 8.16 18.28
C THR A 148 22.80 9.60 18.81
N ALA A 149 22.10 9.74 19.95
CA ALA A 149 22.06 10.90 20.84
C ALA A 149 21.41 12.20 20.33
N ILE A 150 20.25 12.50 20.93
CA ILE A 150 19.60 13.82 20.99
C ILE A 150 20.51 14.78 21.76
N ARG A 151 21.59 15.31 21.18
CA ARG A 151 22.34 16.44 21.77
C ARG A 151 22.87 17.36 20.67
N ARG A 152 22.27 18.56 20.64
CA ARG A 152 22.58 19.76 19.83
C ARG A 152 22.06 19.81 18.40
N TRP A 153 20.98 20.59 18.28
CA TRP A 153 20.50 21.22 17.06
C TRP A 153 21.29 22.50 16.77
N HIS A 154 21.58 22.77 15.50
CA HIS A 154 22.02 24.09 15.05
C HIS A 154 20.91 24.69 14.19
N PRO A 155 20.32 25.83 14.57
CA PRO A 155 19.32 26.49 13.75
C PRO A 155 20.01 27.07 12.51
N ALA A 156 19.59 26.65 11.33
CA ALA A 156 19.79 27.46 10.13
C ALA A 156 18.83 28.65 10.25
N VAL A 157 19.40 29.85 10.38
CA VAL A 157 18.65 31.11 10.46
C VAL A 157 17.91 31.32 9.14
N CYS A 158 16.58 31.35 9.17
CA CYS A 158 15.76 31.81 8.07
C CYS A 158 15.44 33.29 8.34
N HIS A 159 16.04 34.19 7.57
CA HIS A 159 15.63 35.59 7.58
C HIS A 159 14.21 35.71 7.01
N ARG A 160 13.39 36.53 7.68
CA ARG A 160 12.03 36.89 7.26
C ARG A 160 12.03 37.63 5.93
#